data_AF-A0AAJ0XGQ3-F1
#
_entry.id   AF-A0AAJ0XGQ3-F1
#
_cell.length_a   1.000
_cell.length_b   1.000
_cell.length_c   1.000
_cell.angle_alpha   90.00
_cell.angle_beta   90.00
_cell.angle_gamma   90.00
#
_symmetry.space_group_name_H-M   'P 1'
#
loop_
_entity.id
_entity.type
_entity.pdbx_description
1 polymer ?
#
loop_
_entity_poly.entity_id
_entity_poly.type
_entity_poly.pdbx_seq_one_letter_code
_entity_poly.pdbx_strand_id
1 'polypeptide(L)'
;MTATAAALALALSPLSAQSQRLPTDMSQDPAIEGYSPLSYFEVGRPQKGSPAYTSTYQGKEYWFTSAEQVARFEGTRCRKGRPDAAACACDAH
;
A
#
# COMPACT_ATOMS: atom_id res chain seq x y z
N MET A 1 68.18 -29.50 2.64
CA MET A 1 66.78 -29.65 2.16
C MET A 1 65.94 -28.60 2.87
N THR A 2 65.78 -27.42 2.29
CA THR A 2 64.93 -26.34 2.86
C THR A 2 63.65 -26.28 2.06
N ALA A 3 62.53 -26.61 2.71
CA ALA A 3 61.21 -26.67 2.08
C ALA A 3 60.61 -25.25 2.01
N THR A 4 60.49 -24.71 0.81
CA THR A 4 59.71 -23.49 0.53
C THR A 4 58.25 -23.88 0.36
N ALA A 5 57.41 -23.60 1.37
CA ALA A 5 55.97 -23.73 1.27
C ALA A 5 55.42 -22.54 0.45
N ALA A 6 54.95 -22.81 -0.77
CA ALA A 6 54.26 -21.84 -1.61
C ALA A 6 52.82 -21.68 -1.11
N ALA A 7 52.48 -20.49 -0.61
CA ALA A 7 51.13 -20.12 -0.22
C ALA A 7 50.29 -19.82 -1.49
N LEU A 8 49.34 -20.70 -1.80
CA LEU A 8 48.40 -20.56 -2.91
C LEU A 8 47.21 -19.68 -2.45
N ALA A 9 47.20 -18.40 -2.82
CA ALA A 9 46.11 -17.49 -2.53
C ALA A 9 44.92 -17.76 -3.48
N LEU A 10 43.84 -18.35 -2.96
CA LEU A 10 42.56 -18.47 -3.67
C LEU A 10 41.91 -17.08 -3.78
N ALA A 11 41.81 -16.57 -5.00
CA ALA A 11 41.08 -15.34 -5.30
C ALA A 11 39.56 -15.60 -5.26
N LEU A 12 38.88 -15.15 -4.19
CA LEU A 12 37.42 -15.11 -4.13
C LEU A 12 36.93 -13.85 -4.84
N SER A 13 36.24 -14.02 -5.98
CA SER A 13 35.53 -12.92 -6.64
C SER A 13 34.14 -12.75 -6.03
N PRO A 14 33.70 -11.52 -5.68
CA PRO A 14 32.35 -11.30 -5.17
C PRO A 14 31.33 -11.33 -6.32
N LEU A 15 30.41 -12.29 -6.27
CA LEU A 15 29.24 -12.33 -7.13
C LEU A 15 28.33 -11.14 -6.78
N SER A 16 28.36 -10.11 -7.61
CA SER A 16 27.51 -8.93 -7.41
C SER A 16 26.07 -9.28 -7.81
N ALA A 17 25.20 -9.47 -6.81
CA ALA A 17 23.77 -9.66 -7.00
C ALA A 17 23.13 -8.36 -7.51
N GLN A 18 22.85 -8.26 -8.81
CA GLN A 18 22.01 -7.20 -9.35
C GLN A 18 20.54 -7.56 -9.11
N SER A 19 19.98 -7.05 -8.02
CA SER A 19 18.52 -7.04 -7.81
C SER A 19 17.89 -6.02 -8.75
N GLN A 20 17.32 -6.51 -9.85
CA GLN A 20 16.45 -5.71 -10.70
C GLN A 20 15.20 -5.35 -9.90
N ARG A 21 15.09 -4.08 -9.50
CA ARG A 21 13.85 -3.55 -8.92
C ARG A 21 12.83 -3.46 -10.06
N LEU A 22 11.79 -4.28 -10.00
CA LEU A 22 10.67 -4.20 -10.93
C LEU A 22 10.10 -2.77 -10.90
N PRO A 23 9.77 -2.16 -12.06
CA PRO A 23 9.01 -0.93 -12.07
C PRO A 23 7.66 -1.23 -11.44
N THR A 24 7.40 -0.71 -10.24
CA THR A 24 6.04 -0.64 -9.72
C THR A 24 5.35 0.39 -10.59
N ASP A 25 4.60 -0.09 -11.58
CA ASP A 25 3.67 0.73 -12.34
C ASP A 25 2.82 1.50 -11.32
N MET A 26 3.00 2.83 -11.30
CA MET A 26 2.35 3.72 -10.33
C MET A 26 0.89 4.00 -10.74
N SER A 27 0.30 3.20 -11.63
CA SER A 27 -1.14 3.08 -11.73
C SER A 27 -1.58 2.37 -10.46
N GLN A 28 -1.82 3.15 -9.40
CA GLN A 28 -2.37 2.66 -8.15
C GLN A 28 -3.75 2.08 -8.48
N ASP A 29 -3.81 0.78 -8.78
CA ASP A 29 -5.07 0.11 -9.01
C ASP A 29 -5.97 0.42 -7.80
N PRO A 30 -7.17 0.97 -8.05
CA PRO A 30 -8.04 1.33 -6.97
C PRO A 30 -8.36 0.10 -6.14
N ALA A 31 -8.41 0.28 -4.82
CA ALA A 31 -8.72 -0.77 -3.89
C ALA A 31 -10.04 -1.43 -4.25
N ILE A 32 -10.06 -2.76 -4.15
CA ILE A 32 -11.23 -3.58 -4.52
C ILE A 32 -11.69 -3.29 -5.96
N GLU A 33 -10.76 -3.14 -6.91
CA GLU A 33 -11.06 -2.89 -8.34
C GLU A 33 -11.92 -1.63 -8.58
N GLY A 34 -11.90 -0.67 -7.63
CA GLY A 34 -12.73 0.53 -7.68
C GLY A 34 -14.17 0.34 -7.21
N TYR A 35 -14.49 -0.74 -6.51
CA TYR A 35 -15.78 -0.93 -5.85
C TYR A 35 -15.81 -0.30 -4.46
N SER A 36 -16.96 0.29 -4.10
CA SER A 36 -17.16 0.90 -2.78
C SER A 36 -17.26 -0.15 -1.67
N PRO A 37 -16.38 -0.11 -0.65
CA PRO A 37 -16.49 -0.96 0.53
C PRO A 37 -17.83 -0.78 1.24
N LEU A 38 -18.33 0.46 1.32
CA LEU A 38 -19.58 0.76 2.04
C LEU A 38 -20.79 0.15 1.35
N SER A 39 -20.79 0.02 0.02
CA SER A 39 -21.92 -0.57 -0.69
C SER A 39 -22.14 -2.05 -0.34
N TYR A 40 -21.08 -2.79 0.03
CA TYR A 40 -21.23 -4.14 0.57
C TYR A 40 -22.01 -4.16 1.90
N PHE A 41 -21.84 -3.13 2.73
CA PHE A 41 -22.48 -3.04 4.05
C PHE A 41 -23.87 -2.37 3.99
N GLU A 42 -24.07 -1.37 3.14
CA GLU A 42 -25.31 -0.58 3.07
C GLU A 42 -26.39 -1.25 2.21
N VAL A 43 -26.03 -1.70 1.00
CA VAL A 43 -26.98 -2.24 0.02
C VAL A 43 -26.80 -3.74 -0.26
N GLY A 44 -25.77 -4.37 0.31
CA GLY A 44 -25.50 -5.80 0.13
C GLY A 44 -25.14 -6.18 -1.31
N ARG A 45 -24.72 -5.21 -2.13
CA ARG A 45 -24.38 -5.39 -3.54
C ARG A 45 -23.10 -4.61 -3.85
N PRO A 46 -22.17 -5.16 -4.65
CA PRO A 46 -21.01 -4.41 -5.12
C PRO A 46 -21.50 -3.26 -6.01
N GLN A 47 -21.11 -2.04 -5.67
CA GLN A 47 -21.34 -0.88 -6.52
C GLN A 47 -19.99 -0.26 -6.89
N LYS A 48 -19.83 0.02 -8.18
CA LYS A 48 -18.62 0.66 -8.68
C LYS A 48 -18.58 2.09 -8.15
N GLY A 49 -17.51 2.43 -7.46
CA GLY A 49 -17.24 3.78 -7.02
C GLY A 49 -16.85 4.68 -8.20
N SER A 50 -16.86 5.98 -7.95
CA SER A 50 -16.43 6.99 -8.90
C SER A 50 -15.07 7.55 -8.48
N PRO A 51 -14.16 7.83 -9.42
CA PRO A 51 -12.93 8.56 -9.13
C PRO A 51 -13.19 10.01 -8.68
N ALA A 52 -14.42 10.50 -8.74
CA ALA A 52 -14.82 11.77 -8.13
C ALA A 52 -14.98 11.68 -6.60
N TYR A 53 -15.14 10.48 -6.05
CA TYR A 53 -15.33 10.23 -4.63
C TYR A 53 -14.30 9.20 -4.17
N THR A 54 -13.10 9.66 -3.84
CA THR A 54 -12.01 8.77 -3.42
C THR A 54 -11.58 9.07 -1.99
N SER A 55 -11.02 8.06 -1.32
CA SER A 55 -10.35 8.27 -0.04
C SER A 55 -9.19 7.29 0.10
N THR A 56 -8.01 7.81 0.45
CA THR A 56 -6.81 7.00 0.62
C THR A 56 -6.76 6.43 2.04
N TYR A 57 -6.49 5.14 2.15
CA TYR A 57 -6.33 4.45 3.42
C TYR A 57 -5.27 3.35 3.33
N GLN A 58 -4.33 3.35 4.28
CA GLN A 58 -3.17 2.44 4.30
C GLN A 58 -2.39 2.38 2.98
N GLY A 59 -2.23 3.52 2.30
CA GLY A 59 -1.55 3.59 1.01
C GLY A 59 -2.32 3.01 -0.17
N LYS A 60 -3.64 2.75 -0.01
CA LYS A 60 -4.53 2.33 -1.10
C LYS A 60 -5.64 3.35 -1.30
N GLU A 61 -5.99 3.63 -2.55
CA GLU A 61 -7.10 4.53 -2.89
C GLU A 61 -8.41 3.75 -2.97
N TYR A 62 -9.42 4.13 -2.19
CA TYR A 62 -10.75 3.55 -2.25
C TYR A 62 -11.70 4.47 -2.99
N TRP A 63 -12.56 3.91 -3.85
CA TRP A 63 -13.56 4.67 -4.60
C TRP A 63 -14.95 4.43 -4.03
N PHE A 64 -15.74 5.50 -3.93
CA PHE A 64 -17.09 5.50 -3.32
C PHE A 64 -18.14 5.95 -4.33
N THR A 65 -19.41 5.63 -4.05
CA THR A 65 -20.52 6.02 -4.94
C THR A 65 -20.99 7.46 -4.69
N SER A 66 -20.71 8.01 -3.51
CA SER A 66 -21.13 9.36 -3.10
C SER A 66 -20.18 9.98 -2.08
N ALA A 67 -20.21 11.31 -1.95
CA ALA A 67 -19.46 12.04 -0.93
C ALA A 67 -19.86 11.64 0.51
N GLU A 68 -21.12 11.24 0.70
CA GLU A 68 -21.62 10.79 2.00
C GLU A 68 -20.94 9.49 2.46
N GLN A 69 -20.66 8.58 1.51
CA GLN A 69 -19.88 7.37 1.80
C GLN A 69 -18.42 7.69 2.13
N VAL A 70 -17.82 8.68 1.47
CA VAL A 70 -16.45 9.16 1.81
C VAL A 70 -16.42 9.67 3.24
N ALA A 71 -17.34 10.55 3.61
CA ALA A 71 -17.43 11.12 4.95
C ALA A 71 -17.67 10.04 6.02
N ARG A 72 -18.54 9.05 5.75
CA ARG A 72 -18.73 7.90 6.65
C ARG A 72 -17.48 7.04 6.75
N PHE A 73 -16.80 6.78 5.65
CA PHE A 73 -15.55 6.00 5.63
C PHE A 73 -14.45 6.72 6.42
N GLU A 74 -14.35 8.04 6.33
CA GLU A 74 -13.43 8.88 7.11
C GLU A 74 -13.81 8.93 8.59
N GLY A 75 -15.10 9.14 8.91
CA GLY A 75 -15.59 9.19 10.28
C GLY A 75 -15.46 7.87 11.03
N THR A 76 -15.65 6.72 10.36
CA THR A 76 -15.41 5.39 10.97
C THR A 76 -13.93 5.14 11.26
N ARG A 77 -13.03 5.80 10.52
CA ARG A 77 -11.57 5.75 10.71
C ARG A 77 -11.06 6.65 11.84
N CYS A 78 -11.71 7.78 12.10
CA CYS A 78 -11.49 8.61 13.30
C CYS A 78 -12.02 7.94 14.60
N ARG A 79 -11.76 6.64 14.82
CA ARG A 79 -12.02 5.95 16.09
C ARG A 79 -10.74 5.90 16.91
N LYS A 80 -10.77 6.48 18.11
CA LYS A 80 -9.68 6.44 19.10
C LYS A 80 -9.23 5.00 19.36
N GLY A 81 -7.91 4.74 19.26
CA GLY A 81 -7.30 3.43 19.48
C GLY A 81 -6.91 2.66 18.22
N ARG A 82 -7.15 3.21 17.02
CA ARG A 82 -6.62 2.66 15.78
C ARG A 82 -5.26 3.26 15.42
N PRO A 83 -4.25 2.45 15.03
CA PRO A 83 -2.92 2.95 14.64
C PRO A 83 -2.98 3.82 13.38
N ASP A 84 -4.00 3.64 12.55
CA ASP A 84 -4.30 4.40 11.33
C ASP A 84 -5.11 5.69 11.55
N ALA A 85 -5.59 5.95 12.78
CA ALA A 85 -6.40 7.13 13.08
C ALA A 85 -5.66 8.46 12.85
N ALA A 86 -4.32 8.46 12.94
CA ALA A 86 -3.49 9.64 12.67
C ALA A 86 -3.42 10.03 11.18
N ALA A 87 -3.78 9.12 10.26
CA ALA A 87 -3.84 9.41 8.82
C ALA A 87 -5.19 9.99 8.39
N CYS A 88 -6.21 9.92 9.25
CA CYS A 88 -7.45 10.64 9.03
C CYS A 88 -7.29 12.07 9.52
N ALA A 89 -7.72 13.02 8.70
CA ALA A 89 -7.82 14.43 9.05
C ALA A 89 -8.91 14.65 10.12
N CYS A 90 -8.71 14.10 11.31
CA CYS A 90 -9.57 14.34 12.48
C CYS A 90 -9.39 15.76 13.05
N ASP A 91 -8.64 16.64 12.36
CA ASP A 91 -8.41 18.06 12.66
C ASP A 91 -9.32 19.00 11.84
N ALA A 92 -10.62 18.70 11.77
CA ALA A 92 -11.62 19.67 11.33
C ALA A 92 -12.57 20.00 12.50
N HIS A 93 -12.04 20.87 13.36
CA HIS A 93 -12.67 21.78 14.33
C HIS A 93 -13.82 21.31 15.25
#